data_AF-A0A7R9WHI7-F1
#
_entry.id   AF-A0A7R9WHI7-F1
#
_cell.length_a   1.000
_cell.length_b   1.000
_cell.length_c   1.000
_cell.angle_alpha   90.00
_cell.angle_beta   90.00
_cell.angle_gamma   90.00
#
_symmetry.space_group_name_H-M   'P 1'
#
loop_
_entity.id
_entity.type
_entity.pdbx_description
1 polymer ?
#
loop_
_entity_poly.entity_id
_entity_poly.type
_entity_poly.pdbx_seq_one_letter_code
_entity_poly.pdbx_strand_id
1 'polypeptide(L)'
;PVPNGFDPVVDLRLTMDPSVYDKMRAEATYEVWSPFESAVITTTSVPDDVLLSLPSAGRIRPKGNSNHFLSVCKDLKSMPYAIEWDHTNKSQTLFGVERLFLRHGETGSYAKEWTVHRMLAKFGLPHMRTRHGRLYINDEFMGLYTMMEAPDQMYVYQR
;
A
#
# COMPACT_ATOMS: atom_id res chain seq x y z
N PRO A 1 14.34 -15.68 -3.47
CA PRO A 1 13.04 -16.28 -3.05
C PRO A 1 13.29 -17.21 -1.85
N VAL A 2 12.47 -17.11 -0.81
CA VAL A 2 12.56 -18.06 0.32
C VAL A 2 11.72 -19.28 -0.08
N PRO A 3 12.21 -20.53 0.08
CA PRO A 3 11.38 -21.71 -0.13
C PRO A 3 10.09 -21.61 0.71
N ASN A 4 8.92 -21.85 0.11
CA ASN A 4 7.60 -21.68 0.72
C ASN A 4 7.23 -20.24 1.15
N GLY A 5 7.92 -19.24 0.60
CA GLY A 5 7.55 -17.83 0.80
C GLY A 5 6.46 -17.37 -0.16
N PHE A 6 5.74 -16.32 0.22
CA PHE A 6 4.77 -15.63 -0.64
C PHE A 6 5.38 -15.19 -1.99
N ASP A 7 4.54 -15.11 -3.03
CA ASP A 7 4.90 -14.61 -4.36
C ASP A 7 5.67 -13.27 -4.31
N PRO A 8 6.66 -13.03 -5.18
CA PRO A 8 7.44 -11.79 -5.17
C PRO A 8 6.58 -10.52 -5.18
N VAL A 9 5.45 -10.58 -5.91
CA VAL A 9 4.41 -9.56 -5.95
C VAL A 9 3.13 -10.16 -5.38
N VAL A 10 2.41 -9.39 -4.57
CA VAL A 10 1.09 -9.77 -4.04
C VAL A 10 0.03 -8.80 -4.52
N ASP A 11 -1.22 -9.24 -4.53
CA ASP A 11 -2.36 -8.38 -4.85
C ASP A 11 -2.95 -7.84 -3.57
N LEU A 12 -3.10 -6.52 -3.49
CA LEU A 12 -3.84 -5.84 -2.46
C LEU A 12 -5.18 -5.37 -3.05
N ARG A 13 -6.27 -5.97 -2.58
CA ARG A 13 -7.63 -5.65 -3.01
C ARG A 13 -8.36 -4.92 -1.90
N LEU A 14 -8.84 -3.72 -2.18
CA LEU A 14 -9.63 -2.90 -1.27
C LEU A 14 -11.08 -2.83 -1.76
N THR A 15 -12.02 -2.94 -0.83
CA THR A 15 -13.45 -2.71 -1.06
C THR A 15 -13.82 -1.37 -0.44
N MET A 16 -14.39 -0.48 -1.24
CA MET A 16 -14.79 0.87 -0.85
C MET A 16 -16.19 1.17 -1.36
N ASP A 17 -16.97 1.94 -0.59
CA ASP A 17 -18.20 2.51 -1.11
C ASP A 17 -17.91 3.33 -2.39
N PRO A 18 -18.63 3.09 -3.51
CA PRO A 18 -18.36 3.76 -4.78
C PRO A 18 -18.43 5.30 -4.68
N SER A 19 -19.37 5.85 -3.91
CA SER A 19 -19.52 7.30 -3.76
C SER A 19 -18.35 7.91 -3.00
N VAL A 20 -17.81 7.19 -2.01
CA VAL A 20 -16.62 7.58 -1.25
C VAL A 20 -15.37 7.50 -2.15
N TYR A 21 -15.26 6.44 -2.96
CA TYR A 21 -14.16 6.29 -3.91
C TYR A 21 -14.15 7.41 -4.96
N ASP A 22 -15.29 7.70 -5.57
CA ASP A 22 -15.43 8.76 -6.57
C ASP A 22 -15.08 10.13 -5.98
N LYS A 23 -15.55 10.39 -4.75
CA LYS A 23 -15.18 11.61 -4.03
C LYS A 23 -13.67 11.68 -3.76
N MET A 24 -13.05 10.60 -3.29
CA MET A 24 -11.61 10.53 -3.06
C MET A 24 -10.80 10.82 -4.32
N ARG A 25 -11.26 10.31 -5.48
CA ARG A 25 -10.63 10.55 -6.78
C ARG A 25 -10.80 12.00 -7.23
N ALA A 26 -11.99 12.58 -7.10
CA ALA A 26 -12.27 13.96 -7.46
C ALA A 26 -11.51 14.97 -6.58
N GLU A 27 -11.37 14.65 -5.28
CA GLU A 27 -10.72 15.48 -4.27
C GLU A 27 -9.27 15.06 -4.00
N ALA A 28 -8.63 14.34 -4.94
CA ALA A 28 -7.35 13.69 -4.69
C ALA A 28 -6.26 14.67 -4.19
N THR A 29 -6.25 15.91 -4.71
CA THR A 29 -5.31 16.98 -4.33
C THR A 29 -5.38 17.37 -2.85
N TYR A 30 -6.51 17.16 -2.18
CA TYR A 30 -6.71 17.56 -0.78
C TYR A 30 -6.13 16.55 0.23
N GLU A 31 -5.66 15.38 -0.22
CA GLU A 31 -5.12 14.31 0.63
C GLU A 31 -6.04 13.93 1.82
N VAL A 32 -7.36 13.92 1.60
CA VAL A 32 -8.35 13.62 2.64
C VAL A 32 -8.47 12.11 2.85
N TRP A 33 -8.54 11.72 4.12
CA TRP A 33 -8.79 10.33 4.50
C TRP A 33 -10.20 9.87 4.14
N SER A 34 -10.26 8.79 3.37
CA SER A 34 -11.49 8.13 2.95
C SER A 34 -11.56 6.73 3.54
N PRO A 35 -12.68 6.31 4.15
CA PRO A 35 -12.81 4.97 4.69
C PRO A 35 -12.91 3.92 3.58
N PHE A 36 -12.37 2.73 3.85
CA PHE A 36 -12.63 1.51 3.06
C PHE A 36 -13.25 0.45 3.98
N GLU A 37 -14.03 -0.46 3.42
CA GLU A 37 -14.82 -1.46 4.15
C GLU A 37 -13.97 -2.66 4.56
N SER A 38 -13.23 -3.22 3.61
CA SER A 38 -12.39 -4.39 3.82
C SER A 38 -11.20 -4.41 2.89
N ALA A 39 -10.18 -5.20 3.26
CA ALA A 39 -9.04 -5.46 2.42
C ALA A 39 -8.69 -6.94 2.39
N VAL A 40 -8.23 -7.41 1.24
CA VAL A 40 -7.78 -8.79 1.06
C VAL A 40 -6.44 -8.78 0.35
N ILE A 41 -5.50 -9.58 0.85
CA ILE A 41 -4.27 -9.87 0.13
C ILE A 41 -4.36 -11.25 -0.49
N THR A 42 -4.12 -11.33 -1.80
CA THR A 42 -4.12 -12.58 -2.55
C THR A 42 -2.78 -12.82 -3.24
N THR A 43 -2.51 -14.08 -3.54
CA THR A 43 -1.37 -14.47 -4.37
C THR A 43 -1.59 -14.01 -5.81
N THR A 44 -0.55 -13.48 -6.46
CA THR A 44 -0.64 -12.98 -7.85
C THR A 44 -0.95 -14.12 -8.83
N SER A 45 -0.34 -15.28 -8.59
CA SER A 45 -0.45 -16.47 -9.45
C SER A 45 -1.80 -17.20 -9.32
N VAL A 46 -2.46 -17.09 -8.16
CA VAL A 46 -3.73 -17.77 -7.84
C VAL A 46 -4.63 -16.76 -7.11
N PRO A 47 -5.55 -16.08 -7.82
CA PRO A 47 -6.39 -15.03 -7.23
C PRO A 47 -7.29 -15.50 -6.08
N ASP A 48 -7.66 -16.78 -6.07
CA ASP A 48 -8.49 -17.39 -5.02
C ASP A 48 -7.69 -17.77 -3.77
N ASP A 49 -6.36 -17.71 -3.82
CA ASP A 49 -5.48 -17.96 -2.68
C ASP A 49 -5.35 -16.70 -1.82
N VAL A 50 -6.18 -16.64 -0.77
CA VAL A 50 -6.23 -15.53 0.18
C VAL A 50 -5.12 -15.70 1.23
N LEU A 51 -4.13 -14.81 1.17
CA LEU A 51 -3.02 -14.77 2.12
C LEU A 51 -3.42 -14.12 3.46
N LEU A 52 -4.26 -13.09 3.40
CA LEU A 52 -4.76 -12.38 4.58
C LEU A 52 -6.06 -11.65 4.25
N SER A 53 -7.05 -11.75 5.14
CA SER A 53 -8.29 -10.98 5.07
C SER A 53 -8.37 -10.02 6.25
N LEU A 54 -8.70 -8.76 5.96
CA LEU A 54 -8.87 -7.66 6.90
C LEU A 54 -10.33 -7.18 6.79
N PRO A 55 -11.25 -7.73 7.59
CA PRO A 55 -12.67 -7.46 7.48
C PRO A 55 -13.09 -6.13 8.15
N SER A 56 -12.22 -5.51 8.95
CA SER A 56 -12.55 -4.25 9.61
C SER A 56 -12.21 -3.07 8.72
N ALA A 57 -13.06 -2.05 8.76
CA ALA A 57 -12.84 -0.82 8.02
C ALA A 57 -11.52 -0.14 8.42
N GLY A 58 -10.79 0.32 7.40
CA GLY A 58 -9.61 1.16 7.56
C GLY A 58 -9.79 2.48 6.82
N ARG A 59 -8.69 3.24 6.66
CA ARG A 59 -8.70 4.49 5.89
C ARG A 59 -7.58 4.52 4.86
N ILE A 60 -7.87 5.10 3.71
CA ILE A 60 -6.92 5.37 2.64
C ILE A 60 -6.95 6.85 2.29
N ARG A 61 -5.81 7.42 1.95
CA ARG A 61 -5.74 8.74 1.35
C ARG A 61 -4.69 8.80 0.25
N PRO A 62 -4.89 9.61 -0.80
CA PRO A 62 -3.80 10.01 -1.66
C PRO A 62 -2.73 10.73 -0.84
N LYS A 63 -1.45 10.45 -1.11
CA LYS A 63 -0.32 11.02 -0.37
C LYS A 63 0.88 11.23 -1.27
N GLY A 64 1.36 12.45 -1.36
CA GLY A 64 2.64 12.76 -1.98
C GLY A 64 2.74 14.23 -2.36
N ASN A 65 3.96 14.74 -2.48
CA ASN A 65 4.16 16.14 -2.86
C ASN A 65 4.24 16.26 -4.40
N SER A 66 5.42 16.02 -4.98
CA SER A 66 5.64 16.08 -6.43
C SER A 66 4.98 14.96 -7.23
N ASN A 67 5.03 13.71 -6.74
CA ASN A 67 4.48 12.57 -7.48
C ASN A 67 2.98 12.56 -7.55
N HIS A 68 2.36 13.00 -6.45
CA HIS A 68 0.92 13.13 -6.39
C HIS A 68 0.47 14.24 -7.33
N PHE A 69 1.12 15.40 -7.28
CA PHE A 69 0.88 16.49 -8.23
C PHE A 69 0.99 16.04 -9.69
N LEU A 70 2.06 15.32 -10.04
CA LEU A 70 2.23 14.80 -11.41
C LEU A 70 1.15 13.79 -11.81
N SER A 71 0.73 12.94 -10.86
CA SER A 71 -0.32 11.94 -11.13
C SER A 71 -1.67 12.60 -11.35
N VAL A 72 -2.01 13.62 -10.54
CA VAL A 72 -3.25 14.40 -10.69
C VAL A 72 -3.23 15.21 -11.99
N CYS A 73 -2.15 15.96 -12.28
CA CYS A 73 -2.06 16.79 -13.49
C CYS A 73 -2.08 15.98 -14.79
N LYS A 74 -1.60 14.74 -14.78
CA LYS A 74 -1.60 13.84 -15.93
C LYS A 74 -2.78 12.86 -15.95
N ASP A 75 -3.72 13.03 -15.02
CA ASP A 75 -4.88 12.14 -14.84
C ASP A 75 -4.50 10.65 -14.81
N LEU A 76 -3.42 10.33 -14.09
CA LEU A 76 -2.96 8.96 -13.92
C LEU A 76 -3.83 8.25 -12.89
N LYS A 77 -4.20 7.01 -13.19
CA LYS A 77 -4.86 6.12 -12.22
C LYS A 77 -3.94 5.79 -11.04
N SER A 78 -2.65 5.63 -11.32
CA SER A 78 -1.63 5.21 -10.37
C SER A 78 -1.13 6.35 -9.49
N MET A 79 -1.96 6.79 -8.53
CA MET A 79 -1.57 7.78 -7.53
C MET A 79 -0.91 7.12 -6.32
N PRO A 80 0.04 7.77 -5.65
CA PRO A 80 0.57 7.27 -4.38
C PRO A 80 -0.46 7.41 -3.25
N TYR A 81 -0.51 6.42 -2.34
CA TYR A 81 -1.46 6.39 -1.23
C TYR A 81 -0.79 6.17 0.12
N ALA A 82 -1.49 6.53 1.19
CA ALA A 82 -1.26 6.03 2.53
C ALA A 82 -2.50 5.28 3.01
N ILE A 83 -2.27 4.18 3.73
CA ILE A 83 -3.31 3.31 4.26
C ILE A 83 -3.09 3.12 5.77
N GLU A 84 -4.18 3.21 6.52
CA GLU A 84 -4.27 2.88 7.94
C GLU A 84 -5.21 1.69 8.12
N TRP A 85 -4.69 0.60 8.68
CA TRP A 85 -5.44 -0.64 8.90
C TRP A 85 -6.18 -0.65 10.24
N ASP A 86 -5.66 0.10 11.21
CA ASP A 86 -6.04 0.08 12.63
C ASP A 86 -7.10 1.14 12.98
N HIS A 87 -7.74 1.76 11.97
CA HIS A 87 -8.60 2.92 12.18
C HIS A 87 -9.81 2.58 13.06
N THR A 88 -10.61 1.59 12.65
CA THR A 88 -11.79 1.15 13.40
C THR A 88 -11.45 0.05 14.40
N ASN A 89 -10.52 -0.84 14.06
CA ASN A 89 -10.10 -1.95 14.90
C ASN A 89 -8.60 -1.88 15.18
N LYS A 90 -8.22 -1.52 16.41
CA LYS A 90 -6.81 -1.31 16.81
C LYS A 90 -5.95 -2.58 16.80
N SER A 91 -6.55 -3.76 16.85
CA SER A 91 -5.79 -5.02 16.74
C SER A 91 -5.57 -5.45 15.28
N GLN A 92 -6.23 -4.82 14.32
CA GLN A 92 -6.10 -5.17 12.91
C GLN A 92 -4.79 -4.61 12.36
N THR A 93 -3.92 -5.50 11.88
CA THR A 93 -2.66 -5.13 11.24
C THR A 93 -2.42 -5.97 10.00
N LEU A 94 -1.66 -5.42 9.06
CA LEU A 94 -1.19 -6.11 7.88
C LEU A 94 0.16 -6.78 8.18
N PHE A 95 0.17 -8.04 8.59
CA PHE A 95 1.40 -8.75 9.00
C PHE A 95 2.22 -7.96 10.06
N GLY A 96 1.52 -7.37 11.03
CA GLY A 96 2.10 -6.50 12.07
C GLY A 96 2.35 -5.06 11.65
N VAL A 97 1.91 -4.64 10.45
CA VAL A 97 1.96 -3.24 9.99
C VAL A 97 0.62 -2.55 10.27
N GLU A 98 0.64 -1.43 10.98
CA GLU A 98 -0.54 -0.59 11.27
C GLU A 98 -0.78 0.42 10.14
N ARG A 99 0.30 1.01 9.61
CA ARG A 99 0.26 2.01 8.55
C ARG A 99 1.22 1.69 7.40
N LEU A 100 0.73 1.81 6.17
CA LEU A 100 1.46 1.49 4.95
C LEU A 100 1.44 2.68 3.99
N PHE A 101 2.55 2.91 3.30
CA PHE A 101 2.64 3.79 2.13
C PHE A 101 2.68 2.95 0.85
N LEU A 102 1.83 3.31 -0.11
CA LEU A 102 1.83 2.79 -1.46
C LEU A 102 2.53 3.81 -2.35
N ARG A 103 3.79 3.53 -2.67
CA ARG A 103 4.64 4.41 -3.47
C ARG A 103 4.54 3.99 -4.92
N HIS A 104 4.12 4.92 -5.76
CA HIS A 104 4.23 4.77 -7.21
C HIS A 104 5.67 5.08 -7.62
N GLY A 105 6.29 4.21 -8.42
CA GLY A 105 7.70 4.30 -8.76
C GLY A 105 7.99 5.52 -9.63
N GLU A 106 8.61 6.55 -9.05
CA GLU A 106 9.16 7.70 -9.81
C GLU A 106 10.20 7.25 -10.84
N THR A 107 10.91 6.17 -10.53
CA THR A 107 11.94 5.58 -11.37
C THR A 107 11.35 4.41 -12.14
N GLY A 108 11.58 4.35 -13.46
CA GLY A 108 11.00 3.34 -14.35
C GLY A 108 11.23 1.86 -13.97
N SER A 109 12.14 1.57 -13.04
CA SER A 109 12.39 0.22 -12.54
C SER A 109 11.54 -0.22 -11.34
N TYR A 110 10.85 0.70 -10.64
CA TYR A 110 10.10 0.43 -9.40
C TYR A 110 10.89 -0.26 -8.27
N ALA A 111 12.20 -0.46 -8.44
CA ALA A 111 13.01 -1.31 -7.57
C ALA A 111 13.86 -0.52 -6.57
N LYS A 112 13.99 0.81 -6.74
CA LYS A 112 14.93 1.63 -5.96
C LYS A 112 14.65 1.54 -4.45
N GLU A 113 13.43 1.86 -4.02
CA GLU A 113 13.07 1.82 -2.59
C GLU A 113 13.20 0.41 -2.00
N TRP A 114 12.71 -0.60 -2.73
CA TRP A 114 12.83 -1.99 -2.30
C TRP A 114 14.30 -2.44 -2.15
N THR A 115 15.13 -2.11 -3.13
CA THR A 115 16.56 -2.48 -3.14
C THR A 115 17.31 -1.80 -2.02
N VAL A 116 17.08 -0.50 -1.80
CA VAL A 116 17.73 0.27 -0.72
C VAL A 116 17.38 -0.34 0.63
N HIS A 117 16.10 -0.59 0.91
CA HIS A 117 15.70 -1.18 2.20
C HIS A 117 16.17 -2.62 2.38
N ARG A 118 16.24 -3.41 1.31
CA ARG A 118 16.86 -4.74 1.34
C ARG A 118 18.35 -4.69 1.65
N MET A 119 19.07 -3.73 1.09
CA MET A 119 20.49 -3.52 1.40
C MET A 119 20.68 -3.10 2.85
N LEU A 120 19.93 -2.10 3.34
CA LEU A 120 19.98 -1.67 4.73
C LEU A 120 19.72 -2.84 5.70
N ALA A 121 18.69 -3.65 5.44
CA ALA A 121 18.40 -4.85 6.22
C ALA A 121 19.57 -5.84 6.22
N LYS A 122 20.21 -6.06 5.07
CA LYS A 122 21.35 -6.97 4.93
C LYS A 122 22.57 -6.51 5.74
N PHE A 123 22.75 -5.20 5.91
CA PHE A 123 23.84 -4.62 6.70
C PHE A 123 23.47 -4.37 8.17
N GLY A 124 22.27 -4.76 8.62
CA GLY A 124 21.81 -4.52 9.99
C GLY A 124 21.57 -3.05 10.30
N LEU A 125 21.28 -2.23 9.28
CA LEU A 125 20.94 -0.82 9.45
C LEU A 125 19.42 -0.63 9.58
N PRO A 126 18.96 0.48 10.19
CA PRO A 126 17.54 0.80 10.29
C PRO A 126 16.87 0.78 8.91
N HIS A 127 15.77 0.05 8.81
CA HIS A 127 15.09 -0.18 7.53
C HIS A 127 13.59 -0.42 7.69
N MET A 128 12.85 -0.05 6.66
CA MET A 128 11.43 -0.33 6.52
C MET A 128 11.23 -1.63 5.74
N ARG A 129 10.24 -2.45 6.12
CA ARG A 129 9.83 -3.57 5.26
C ARG A 129 9.20 -2.99 4.00
N THR A 130 9.67 -3.47 2.87
CA THR A 130 9.17 -3.09 1.56
C THR A 130 8.88 -4.32 0.72
N ARG A 131 7.83 -4.24 -0.10
CA ARG A 131 7.44 -5.29 -1.05
C ARG A 131 6.68 -4.70 -2.23
N HIS A 132 6.81 -5.30 -3.39
CA HIS A 132 5.97 -4.94 -4.54
C HIS A 132 4.56 -5.51 -4.40
N GLY A 133 3.56 -4.70 -4.72
CA GLY A 133 2.17 -5.12 -4.71
C GLY A 133 1.37 -4.45 -5.82
N ARG A 134 0.37 -5.17 -6.35
CA ARG A 134 -0.63 -4.61 -7.26
C ARG A 134 -1.81 -4.13 -6.44
N LEU A 135 -2.23 -2.89 -6.64
CA LEU A 135 -3.39 -2.34 -5.95
C LEU A 135 -4.63 -2.48 -6.84
N TYR A 136 -5.70 -2.99 -6.24
CA TYR A 136 -7.04 -3.01 -6.79
C TYR A 136 -7.99 -2.31 -5.81
N ILE A 137 -8.83 -1.40 -6.30
CA ILE A 137 -9.90 -0.78 -5.52
C ILE A 137 -11.21 -1.06 -6.26
N ASN A 138 -12.17 -1.70 -5.61
CA ASN A 138 -13.44 -2.11 -6.23
C ASN A 138 -13.22 -2.91 -7.54
N ASP A 139 -12.29 -3.86 -7.49
CA ASP A 139 -11.83 -4.69 -8.61
C ASP A 139 -11.17 -3.93 -9.79
N GLU A 140 -11.05 -2.60 -9.71
CA GLU A 140 -10.32 -1.80 -10.69
C GLU A 140 -8.82 -1.81 -10.36
N PHE A 141 -7.99 -2.17 -11.35
CA PHE A 141 -6.53 -2.15 -11.22
C PHE A 141 -5.99 -0.71 -11.23
N MET A 142 -5.35 -0.32 -10.12
CA MET A 142 -4.77 1.02 -9.94
C MET A 142 -3.33 1.12 -10.44
N GLY A 143 -2.56 0.03 -10.31
CA GLY A 143 -1.16 0.00 -10.72
C GLY A 143 -0.28 -0.89 -9.85
N LEU A 144 1.01 -0.92 -10.20
CA LEU A 144 2.07 -1.55 -9.40
C LEU A 144 2.66 -0.52 -8.44
N TYR A 145 2.81 -0.94 -7.18
CA TYR A 145 3.28 -0.11 -6.09
C TYR A 145 4.41 -0.78 -5.32
N THR A 146 5.28 0.03 -4.74
CA THR A 146 6.09 -0.40 -3.60
C THR A 146 5.28 -0.17 -2.33
N MET A 147 4.84 -1.26 -1.71
CA MET A 147 4.27 -1.26 -0.37
C MET A 147 5.41 -1.07 0.63
N MET A 148 5.32 -0.04 1.45
CA MET A 148 6.36 0.37 2.38
C MET A 148 5.76 0.64 3.74
N GLU A 149 6.34 0.08 4.81
CA GLU A 149 5.95 0.44 6.18
C GLU A 149 6.09 1.95 6.40
N ALA A 150 5.13 2.55 7.09
CA ALA A 150 5.29 3.92 7.53
C ALA A 150 6.34 4.00 8.67
N PRO A 151 7.29 4.95 8.62
CA PRO A 151 8.36 5.06 9.61
C PRO A 151 7.87 5.56 10.96
N ASP A 152 6.67 6.14 11.03
CA ASP A 152 6.09 6.74 12.23
C ASP A 152 5.65 5.70 13.30
N GLN A 153 5.73 4.42 12.96
CA GLN A 153 5.40 3.32 13.86
C GLN A 153 6.57 3.04 14.81
N MET A 154 6.32 2.97 16.12
CA MET A 154 7.37 2.84 17.13
C MET A 154 8.25 1.60 16.95
N TYR A 155 7.66 0.48 16.56
CA TYR A 155 8.43 -0.74 16.31
C TYR A 155 9.35 -0.63 15.08
N VAL A 156 9.04 0.27 14.13
CA VAL A 156 9.90 0.56 12.97
C VAL A 156 11.08 1.42 13.40
N TYR A 157 10.85 2.41 14.25
CA TYR A 157 11.92 3.24 14.82
C TYR A 157 12.89 2.46 15.70
N GLN A 158 12.41 1.43 16.40
CA GLN A 158 13.22 0.61 17.31
C GLN A 158 14.06 -0.47 16.59
N ARG A 159 13.88 -0.64 15.28
CA ARG A 159 14.58 -1.63 14.46
C ARG A 159 15.90 -1.10 13.90
#